data_AF-A0A0E3MC86-F1
#
_entry.id   AF-A0A0E3MC86-F1
#
_cell.length_a   1.000
_cell.length_b   1.000
_cell.length_c   1.000
_cell.angle_alpha   90.00
_cell.angle_beta   90.00
_cell.angle_gamma   90.00
#
_symmetry.space_group_name_H-M   'P 1'
#
loop_
_entity.id
_entity.type
_entity.pdbx_description
1 polymer ?
#
loop_
_entity_poly.entity_id
_entity_poly.type
_entity_poly.pdbx_seq_one_letter_code
_entity_poly.pdbx_strand_id
1 'polypeptide(L)'
;MGRKEKFLSYEKLNAIEDYLSGKRSISQICRDMKIYNTSFYEWLQRYKMFGAEALTNVKKNKYYPETVKQQAVKDYLDGRTSLREICRQYEISSNSILRQWIKKYNGHEMIKSHNMRGDKSMTKGRKTTFEERVNIVSFCIANNYNYQIAADKFQVSYQQVYAWVKKYEEYGSESLSDQRGKRKSPNEMSETEKLAVQLKLLEAENNRLKMENDFLKKLDEIERRR
;
A
#
# COMPACT_ATOMS: atom_id res chain seq x y z
N MET A 1 -12.19 -6.51 7.25
CA MET A 1 -13.61 -6.49 7.64
C MET A 1 -14.46 -6.21 6.41
N GLY A 2 -15.39 -7.10 6.06
CA GLY A 2 -16.32 -6.86 4.94
C GLY A 2 -17.32 -5.76 5.29
N ARG A 3 -17.69 -4.92 4.30
CA ARG A 3 -18.76 -3.94 4.48
C ARG A 3 -20.07 -4.69 4.71
N LYS A 4 -20.57 -4.69 5.95
CA LYS A 4 -21.91 -5.19 6.26
C LYS A 4 -22.93 -4.14 5.83
N GLU A 5 -23.80 -4.55 4.91
CA GLU A 5 -24.86 -3.70 4.39
C GLU A 5 -26.04 -3.68 5.37
N LYS A 6 -26.51 -2.48 5.73
CA LYS A 6 -27.67 -2.31 6.63
C LYS A 6 -29.00 -2.25 5.86
N PHE A 7 -28.99 -1.76 4.61
CA PHE A 7 -30.18 -1.62 3.77
C PHE A 7 -29.86 -1.88 2.29
N LEU A 8 -30.73 -2.66 1.66
CA LEU A 8 -30.70 -3.00 0.23
C LEU A 8 -31.10 -1.79 -0.62
N SER A 9 -30.65 -1.77 -1.88
CA SER A 9 -30.91 -0.66 -2.80
C SER A 9 -32.41 -0.38 -2.99
N TYR A 10 -33.25 -1.43 -3.03
CA TYR A 10 -34.69 -1.29 -3.19
C TYR A 10 -35.35 -0.69 -1.94
N GLU A 11 -34.86 -1.00 -0.73
CA GLU A 11 -35.40 -0.45 0.51
C GLU A 11 -35.18 1.08 0.57
N LYS A 12 -34.01 1.53 0.11
CA LYS A 12 -33.70 2.96 -0.03
C LYS A 12 -34.58 3.64 -1.09
N LEU A 13 -34.83 2.96 -2.22
CA LEU A 13 -35.72 3.46 -3.27
C LEU A 13 -37.15 3.64 -2.79
N ASN A 14 -37.73 2.60 -2.17
CA ASN A 14 -39.09 2.65 -1.63
C ASN A 14 -39.25 3.80 -0.62
N ALA A 15 -38.27 3.98 0.27
CA ALA A 15 -38.27 5.08 1.23
C ALA A 15 -38.27 6.47 0.56
N ILE A 16 -37.54 6.63 -0.55
CA ILE A 16 -37.53 7.88 -1.32
C ILE A 16 -38.85 8.07 -2.08
N GLU A 17 -39.40 7.03 -2.69
CA GLU A 17 -40.69 7.09 -3.40
C GLU A 17 -41.85 7.40 -2.45
N ASP A 18 -41.87 6.80 -1.26
CA ASP A 18 -42.85 7.11 -0.20
C ASP A 18 -42.78 8.60 0.22
N TYR A 19 -41.58 9.16 0.28
CA TYR A 19 -41.38 10.58 0.58
C TYR A 19 -41.83 11.48 -0.58
N LEU A 20 -41.42 11.16 -1.82
CA LEU A 20 -41.76 11.96 -3.00
C LEU A 20 -43.27 11.93 -3.33
N SER A 21 -43.95 10.82 -3.03
CA SER A 21 -45.40 10.68 -3.18
C SER A 21 -46.19 11.30 -2.02
N GLY A 22 -45.52 11.83 -0.99
CA GLY A 22 -46.14 12.43 0.19
C GLY A 22 -46.78 11.44 1.16
N LYS A 23 -46.62 10.12 0.95
CA LYS A 23 -47.18 9.06 1.81
C LYS A 23 -46.56 9.07 3.20
N ARG A 24 -45.27 9.38 3.30
CA ARG A 24 -44.53 9.37 4.58
C ARG A 24 -43.62 10.59 4.70
N SER A 25 -43.55 11.13 5.91
CA SER A 25 -42.57 12.18 6.23
C SER A 25 -41.18 11.58 6.44
N ILE A 26 -40.14 12.40 6.25
CA ILE A 26 -38.74 12.02 6.52
C ILE A 26 -38.58 11.49 7.95
N SER A 27 -39.22 12.15 8.93
CA SER A 27 -39.15 11.75 10.33
C SER A 27 -39.75 10.36 10.58
N GLN A 28 -40.83 10.02 9.88
CA GLN A 28 -41.46 8.70 9.98
C GLN A 28 -40.57 7.62 9.34
N ILE A 29 -40.04 7.87 8.14
CA ILE A 29 -39.11 6.97 7.46
C ILE A 29 -37.86 6.71 8.32
N CYS A 30 -37.27 7.77 8.87
CA CYS A 30 -36.06 7.68 9.67
C CYS A 30 -36.28 6.90 10.98
N ARG A 31 -37.44 7.08 11.61
CA ARG A 31 -37.84 6.35 12.82
C ARG A 31 -37.99 4.85 12.52
N ASP A 32 -38.71 4.52 11.45
CA ASP A 32 -39.06 3.13 11.12
C ASP A 32 -37.82 2.36 10.63
N MET A 33 -36.97 3.00 9.82
CA MET A 33 -35.71 2.41 9.35
C MET A 33 -34.58 2.54 10.38
N LYS A 34 -34.76 3.26 11.50
CA LYS A 34 -33.69 3.54 12.48
C LYS A 34 -32.43 4.11 11.82
N ILE A 35 -32.62 5.17 11.04
CA ILE A 35 -31.55 5.95 10.36
C ILE A 35 -31.62 7.42 10.77
N TYR A 36 -30.50 8.13 10.62
CA TYR A 36 -30.46 9.57 10.83
C TYR A 36 -31.02 10.32 9.61
N ASN A 37 -31.63 11.48 9.84
CA ASN A 37 -32.12 12.36 8.76
C ASN A 37 -31.02 12.67 7.73
N THR A 38 -29.77 12.82 8.18
CA THR A 38 -28.60 13.06 7.31
C THR A 38 -28.39 11.93 6.31
N SER A 39 -28.54 10.66 6.73
CA SER A 39 -28.42 9.50 5.84
C SER A 39 -29.53 9.48 4.79
N PHE A 40 -30.77 9.79 5.20
CA PHE A 40 -31.89 9.88 4.25
C PHE A 40 -31.70 11.01 3.23
N TYR A 41 -31.26 12.19 3.68
CA TYR A 41 -30.95 13.30 2.78
C TYR A 41 -29.82 12.95 1.81
N GLU A 42 -28.82 12.19 2.24
CA GLU A 42 -27.76 11.70 1.35
C GLU A 42 -28.32 10.78 0.27
N TRP A 43 -29.21 9.84 0.62
CA TRP A 43 -29.87 8.98 -0.37
C TRP A 43 -30.70 9.80 -1.35
N LEU A 44 -31.52 10.74 -0.86
CA LEU A 44 -32.35 11.61 -1.69
C LEU A 44 -31.50 12.47 -2.65
N GLN A 45 -30.39 13.02 -2.18
CA GLN A 45 -29.47 13.80 -3.02
C GLN A 45 -28.83 12.94 -4.11
N ARG A 46 -28.37 11.73 -3.77
CA ARG A 46 -27.80 10.80 -4.74
C ARG A 46 -28.82 10.38 -5.79
N TYR A 47 -30.05 10.09 -5.37
CA TYR A 47 -31.16 9.77 -6.26
C TYR A 47 -31.49 10.91 -7.22
N LYS A 48 -31.56 12.16 -6.72
CA LYS A 48 -31.81 13.33 -7.58
C LYS A 48 -30.71 13.58 -8.62
N MET A 49 -29.46 13.21 -8.32
CA MET A 49 -28.32 13.47 -9.21
C MET A 49 -28.06 12.34 -10.21
N PHE A 50 -28.14 11.08 -9.79
CA PHE A 50 -27.74 9.93 -10.62
C PHE A 50 -28.84 8.85 -10.73
N GLY A 51 -30.07 9.17 -10.33
CA GLY A 51 -31.22 8.27 -10.41
C GLY A 51 -31.14 7.07 -9.46
N ALA A 52 -31.91 6.03 -9.77
CA ALA A 52 -32.02 4.84 -8.93
C ALA A 52 -30.71 4.04 -8.82
N GLU A 53 -29.89 4.07 -9.88
CA GLU A 53 -28.58 3.41 -9.93
C GLU A 53 -27.63 3.95 -8.86
N ALA A 54 -27.78 5.22 -8.46
CA ALA A 54 -26.97 5.88 -7.43
C ALA A 54 -27.07 5.25 -6.04
N LEU A 55 -28.17 4.54 -5.78
CA LEU A 55 -28.48 3.91 -4.50
C LEU A 55 -27.95 2.47 -4.43
N THR A 56 -27.46 1.96 -5.57
CA THR A 56 -26.81 0.65 -5.62
C THR A 56 -25.53 0.64 -4.81
N ASN A 57 -25.32 -0.47 -4.11
CA ASN A 57 -24.15 -0.60 -3.26
C ASN A 57 -22.92 -0.94 -4.08
N VAL A 58 -21.90 -0.08 -3.97
CA VAL A 58 -20.62 -0.30 -4.66
C VAL A 58 -19.82 -1.34 -3.88
N LYS A 59 -19.73 -2.57 -4.42
CA LYS A 59 -18.98 -3.68 -3.82
C LYS A 59 -17.47 -3.44 -3.78
N LYS A 60 -16.96 -2.56 -4.66
CA LYS A 60 -15.53 -2.21 -4.79
C LYS A 60 -15.31 -0.72 -4.54
N ASN A 61 -14.10 -0.34 -4.15
CA ASN A 61 -13.75 1.09 -4.06
C ASN A 61 -13.75 1.69 -5.47
N LYS A 62 -14.36 2.87 -5.63
CA LYS A 62 -14.28 3.62 -6.91
C LYS A 62 -12.81 3.93 -7.20
N TYR A 63 -12.34 3.52 -8.36
CA TYR A 63 -11.02 3.87 -8.85
C TYR A 63 -11.07 5.28 -9.42
N TYR A 64 -10.08 6.10 -9.06
CA TYR A 64 -9.91 7.44 -9.59
C TYR A 64 -8.56 7.51 -10.31
N PRO A 65 -8.55 7.78 -11.63
CA PRO A 65 -7.32 8.04 -12.39
C PRO A 65 -6.52 9.17 -11.77
N GLU A 66 -5.19 9.14 -11.94
CA GLU A 66 -4.31 10.17 -11.39
C GLU A 66 -4.62 11.56 -11.94
N THR A 67 -4.95 11.65 -13.23
CA THR A 67 -5.37 12.87 -13.90
C THR A 67 -6.59 13.52 -13.23
N VAL A 68 -7.61 12.71 -12.91
CA VAL A 68 -8.82 13.17 -12.20
C VAL A 68 -8.48 13.68 -10.80
N LYS A 69 -7.59 12.99 -10.08
CA LYS A 69 -7.16 13.43 -8.75
C LYS A 69 -6.43 14.77 -8.80
N GLN A 70 -5.51 14.92 -9.75
CA GLN A 70 -4.72 16.13 -9.92
C GLN A 70 -5.61 17.31 -10.31
N GLN A 71 -6.53 17.11 -11.25
CA GLN A 71 -7.43 18.17 -11.70
C GLN A 71 -8.39 18.61 -10.58
N ALA A 72 -9.00 17.67 -9.86
CA ALA A 72 -9.87 18.00 -8.73
C ALA A 72 -9.16 18.77 -7.61
N VAL A 73 -7.88 18.51 -7.38
CA VAL A 73 -7.07 19.28 -6.42
C VAL A 73 -6.76 20.68 -6.95
N LYS A 74 -6.38 20.82 -8.23
CA LYS A 74 -6.14 22.12 -8.86
C LYS A 74 -7.38 23.01 -8.83
N ASP A 75 -8.54 22.49 -9.22
CA ASP A 75 -9.80 23.22 -9.21
C ASP A 75 -10.17 23.71 -7.80
N TYR A 76 -9.79 22.95 -6.76
CA TYR A 76 -9.97 23.37 -5.37
C TYR A 76 -9.02 24.52 -4.99
N LEU A 77 -7.76 24.45 -5.40
CA LEU A 77 -6.76 25.49 -5.15
C LEU A 77 -7.07 26.79 -5.90
N ASP A 78 -7.69 26.69 -7.07
CA ASP A 78 -8.17 27.83 -7.86
C ASP A 78 -9.34 28.56 -7.17
N GLY A 79 -9.96 27.95 -6.15
CA GLY A 79 -10.93 28.60 -5.25
C GLY A 79 -12.28 28.95 -5.88
N ARG A 80 -12.51 28.58 -7.15
CA ARG A 80 -13.72 28.97 -7.91
C ARG A 80 -14.97 28.19 -7.51
N THR A 81 -14.81 27.01 -6.90
CA THR A 81 -15.92 26.12 -6.57
C THR A 81 -15.75 25.51 -5.18
N SER A 82 -16.89 25.18 -4.55
CA SER A 82 -16.85 24.53 -3.23
C SER A 82 -16.37 23.08 -3.34
N LEU A 83 -15.82 22.55 -2.25
CA LEU A 83 -15.35 21.17 -2.17
C LEU A 83 -16.45 20.15 -2.56
N ARG A 84 -17.71 20.48 -2.23
CA ARG A 84 -18.88 19.67 -2.60
C ARG A 84 -19.16 19.73 -4.09
N GLU A 85 -19.00 20.88 -4.72
CA GLU A 85 -19.21 21.06 -6.16
C GLU A 85 -18.15 20.32 -6.97
N ILE A 86 -16.89 20.37 -6.53
CA ILE A 86 -15.78 19.62 -7.15
C ILE A 86 -16.03 18.12 -7.03
N CYS A 87 -16.46 17.65 -5.85
CA CYS A 87 -16.81 16.23 -5.69
C CYS A 87 -17.94 15.80 -6.64
N ARG A 88 -18.87 16.69 -6.98
CA ARG A 88 -19.93 16.40 -7.94
C ARG A 88 -19.40 16.34 -9.36
N GLN A 89 -18.65 17.36 -9.79
CA GLN A 89 -18.08 17.46 -11.14
C GLN A 89 -17.19 16.27 -11.49
N TYR A 90 -16.37 15.81 -10.56
CA TYR A 90 -15.45 14.68 -10.74
C TYR A 90 -16.02 13.34 -10.24
N GLU A 91 -17.30 13.32 -9.87
CA GLU A 91 -18.01 12.17 -9.30
C GLU A 91 -17.24 11.48 -8.14
N ILE A 92 -16.59 12.28 -7.31
CA ILE A 92 -15.88 11.84 -6.12
C ILE A 92 -16.91 11.51 -5.05
N SER A 93 -16.86 10.28 -4.54
CA SER A 93 -17.90 9.73 -3.67
C SER A 93 -18.07 10.47 -2.34
N SER A 94 -17.08 11.23 -1.89
CA SER A 94 -17.15 11.97 -0.63
C SER A 94 -16.17 13.13 -0.58
N ASN A 95 -16.60 14.22 0.07
CA ASN A 95 -15.76 15.34 0.46
C ASN A 95 -14.49 14.90 1.21
N SER A 96 -14.57 13.85 2.03
CA SER A 96 -13.43 13.33 2.78
C SER A 96 -12.33 12.79 1.88
N ILE A 97 -12.69 12.23 0.72
CA ILE A 97 -11.73 11.72 -0.27
C ILE A 97 -10.93 12.87 -0.88
N LEU A 98 -11.62 13.93 -1.31
CA LEU A 98 -10.97 15.10 -1.89
C LEU A 98 -10.10 15.83 -0.86
N ARG A 99 -10.56 15.98 0.39
CA ARG A 99 -9.75 16.52 1.51
C ARG A 99 -8.46 15.73 1.71
N GLN A 100 -8.52 14.40 1.59
CA GLN A 100 -7.34 13.56 1.70
C GLN A 100 -6.34 13.80 0.55
N TRP A 101 -6.83 14.00 -0.67
CA TRP A 101 -5.97 14.31 -1.82
C TRP A 101 -5.31 15.68 -1.68
N ILE A 102 -6.06 16.70 -1.25
CA ILE A 102 -5.52 18.04 -0.97
C ILE A 102 -4.45 17.98 0.14
N LYS A 103 -4.70 17.24 1.22
CA LYS A 103 -3.73 17.06 2.30
C LYS A 103 -2.42 16.43 1.79
N LYS A 104 -2.51 15.42 0.91
CA LYS A 104 -1.33 14.78 0.31
C LYS A 104 -0.57 15.75 -0.61
N TYR A 105 -1.30 16.50 -1.42
CA TYR A 105 -0.71 17.55 -2.27
C TYR A 105 0.11 18.56 -1.45
N ASN A 106 -0.50 19.11 -0.39
CA ASN A 106 0.14 20.11 0.46
C ASN A 106 1.31 19.54 1.28
N GLY A 107 1.35 18.23 1.52
CA GLY A 107 2.48 17.55 2.17
C GLY A 107 3.64 17.21 1.23
N HIS A 108 3.62 17.69 -0.02
CA HIS A 108 4.56 17.30 -1.08
C HIS A 108 4.65 15.78 -1.31
N GLU A 109 3.61 15.02 -0.94
CA GLU A 109 3.49 13.62 -1.29
C GLU A 109 2.94 13.51 -2.73
N MET A 110 3.65 12.81 -3.61
CA MET A 110 3.13 12.49 -4.95
C MET A 110 1.74 11.83 -4.82
N ILE A 111 0.69 12.44 -5.38
CA ILE A 111 -0.67 11.90 -5.39
C ILE A 111 -0.74 10.71 -6.36
N LYS A 112 -0.18 9.58 -5.96
CA LYS A 112 -0.22 8.37 -6.78
C LYS A 112 -1.66 7.85 -6.88
N SER A 113 -2.06 7.35 -8.05
CA SER A 113 -3.25 6.51 -8.14
C SER A 113 -3.08 5.30 -7.20
N HIS A 114 -4.16 4.83 -6.57
CA HIS A 114 -4.06 3.74 -5.58
C HIS A 114 -3.50 2.45 -6.22
N ASN A 115 -3.56 2.36 -7.55
CA ASN A 115 -3.10 1.23 -8.34
C ASN A 115 -1.58 1.24 -8.63
N MET A 116 -0.83 2.28 -8.24
CA MET A 116 0.63 2.30 -8.43
C MET A 116 1.42 1.73 -7.24
N ARG A 117 0.78 1.45 -6.10
CA ARG A 117 1.41 0.75 -4.98
C ARG A 117 0.76 -0.60 -4.77
N GLY A 118 1.36 -1.63 -5.38
CA GLY A 118 1.44 -2.93 -4.73
C GLY A 118 0.47 -4.02 -5.15
N ASP A 119 -0.21 -3.92 -6.30
CA ASP A 119 -0.92 -5.08 -6.88
C ASP A 119 -0.21 -5.63 -8.13
N LYS A 120 1.11 -5.45 -8.20
CA LYS A 120 1.93 -6.56 -8.69
C LYS A 120 1.96 -7.58 -7.57
N SER A 121 0.87 -8.30 -7.39
CA SER A 121 0.95 -9.64 -6.86
C SER A 121 1.91 -10.37 -7.80
N MET A 122 3.20 -10.38 -7.43
CA MET A 122 4.26 -11.13 -8.11
C MET A 122 4.01 -12.62 -7.81
N THR A 123 2.83 -13.11 -8.17
CA THR A 123 2.31 -14.47 -7.99
C THR A 123 3.16 -15.48 -8.75
N LYS A 124 3.99 -15.01 -9.69
CA LYS A 124 5.13 -15.74 -10.22
C LYS A 124 6.40 -15.11 -9.69
N GLY A 125 6.83 -15.54 -8.50
CA GLY A 125 8.17 -15.23 -8.02
C GLY A 125 9.19 -15.67 -9.07
N ARG A 126 10.07 -14.75 -9.50
CA ARG A 126 11.21 -15.07 -10.37
C ARG A 126 11.99 -16.22 -9.71
N LYS A 127 12.36 -17.23 -10.50
CA LYS A 127 13.28 -18.27 -10.02
C LYS A 127 14.64 -17.61 -9.80
N THR A 128 15.11 -17.61 -8.56
CA THR A 128 16.43 -17.10 -8.19
C THR A 128 17.38 -18.26 -7.95
N THR A 129 18.64 -18.14 -8.38
CA THR A 129 19.67 -19.13 -8.08
C THR A 129 20.20 -18.97 -6.64
N PHE A 130 20.92 -19.98 -6.13
CA PHE A 130 21.57 -19.90 -4.83
C PHE A 130 22.57 -18.74 -4.76
N GLU A 131 23.41 -18.60 -5.79
CA GLU A 131 24.41 -17.54 -5.89
C GLU A 131 23.77 -16.14 -5.95
N GLU A 132 22.65 -16.00 -6.67
CA GLU A 132 21.87 -14.76 -6.70
C GLU A 132 21.35 -14.40 -5.31
N ARG A 133 20.87 -15.38 -4.51
CA ARG A 133 20.45 -15.14 -3.12
C ARG A 133 21.62 -14.72 -2.22
N VAL A 134 22.79 -15.33 -2.36
CA VAL A 134 24.02 -14.92 -1.63
C VAL A 134 24.41 -13.48 -1.98
N ASN A 135 24.34 -13.10 -3.26
CA ASN A 135 24.62 -11.73 -3.71
C ASN A 135 23.61 -10.72 -3.15
N ILE A 136 22.33 -11.09 -3.09
CA ILE A 136 21.28 -10.24 -2.51
C ILE A 136 21.50 -10.03 -1.02
N VAL A 137 21.78 -11.11 -0.28
CA VAL A 137 22.00 -11.06 1.18
C VAL A 137 23.27 -10.26 1.52
N SER A 138 24.39 -10.55 0.86
CA SER A 138 25.65 -9.80 1.06
C SER A 138 25.49 -8.31 0.76
N PHE A 139 24.80 -7.97 -0.34
CA PHE A 139 24.51 -6.57 -0.65
C PHE A 139 23.60 -5.91 0.40
N CYS A 140 22.59 -6.62 0.90
CA CYS A 140 21.69 -6.09 1.94
C CYS A 140 22.44 -5.80 3.24
N ILE A 141 23.31 -6.70 3.69
CA ILE A 141 24.14 -6.53 4.89
C ILE A 141 25.10 -5.34 4.72
N ALA A 142 25.78 -5.25 3.58
CA ALA A 142 26.69 -4.15 3.28
C ALA A 142 25.99 -2.77 3.24
N ASN A 143 24.69 -2.74 2.93
CA ASN A 143 23.87 -1.52 2.89
C ASN A 143 23.03 -1.34 4.17
N ASN A 144 23.55 -1.79 5.31
CA ASN A 144 22.95 -1.61 6.62
C ASN A 144 21.50 -2.14 6.71
N TYR A 145 21.27 -3.35 6.19
CA TYR A 145 19.97 -4.02 6.20
C TYR A 145 18.87 -3.24 5.48
N ASN A 146 19.23 -2.44 4.47
CA ASN A 146 18.25 -1.75 3.64
C ASN A 146 17.62 -2.72 2.63
N TYR A 147 16.62 -3.47 3.10
CA TYR A 147 15.88 -4.47 2.32
C TYR A 147 15.21 -3.89 1.07
N GLN A 148 14.81 -2.61 1.11
CA GLN A 148 14.13 -1.95 0.00
C GLN A 148 15.11 -1.68 -1.15
N ILE A 149 16.31 -1.16 -0.87
CA ILE A 149 17.34 -0.95 -1.90
C ILE A 149 17.76 -2.28 -2.53
N ALA A 150 17.90 -3.34 -1.72
CA ALA A 150 18.20 -4.67 -2.23
C ALA A 150 17.06 -5.23 -3.11
N ALA A 151 15.80 -5.08 -2.68
CA ALA A 151 14.63 -5.51 -3.45
C ALA A 151 14.56 -4.81 -4.82
N ASP A 152 14.77 -3.49 -4.83
CA ASP A 152 14.73 -2.68 -6.04
C ASP A 152 15.92 -2.99 -6.97
N LYS A 153 17.13 -3.17 -6.43
CA LYS A 153 18.33 -3.49 -7.23
C LYS A 153 18.24 -4.85 -7.92
N PHE A 154 17.76 -5.86 -7.21
CA PHE A 154 17.71 -7.24 -7.72
C PHE A 154 16.33 -7.64 -8.28
N GLN A 155 15.37 -6.70 -8.31
CA GLN A 155 14.02 -6.92 -8.84
C GLN A 155 13.32 -8.13 -8.20
N VAL A 156 13.50 -8.26 -6.88
CA VAL A 156 12.88 -9.29 -6.04
C VAL A 156 11.95 -8.63 -5.02
N SER A 157 11.01 -9.39 -4.45
CA SER A 157 10.12 -8.85 -3.43
C SER A 157 10.89 -8.51 -2.16
N TYR A 158 10.51 -7.40 -1.51
CA TYR A 158 10.94 -7.06 -0.15
C TYR A 158 10.85 -8.25 0.80
N GLN A 159 9.73 -8.99 0.75
CA GLN A 159 9.51 -10.15 1.62
C GLN A 159 10.49 -11.30 1.34
N GLN A 160 10.95 -11.44 0.09
CA GLN A 160 11.96 -12.45 -0.26
C GLN A 160 13.33 -12.06 0.30
N VAL A 161 13.75 -10.79 0.15
CA VAL A 161 15.01 -10.29 0.71
C VAL A 161 15.03 -10.49 2.22
N TYR A 162 13.98 -10.04 2.91
CA TYR A 162 13.85 -10.20 4.36
C TYR A 162 13.93 -11.67 4.79
N ALA A 163 13.20 -12.56 4.11
CA ALA A 163 13.22 -13.99 4.43
C ALA A 163 14.58 -14.65 4.20
N TRP A 164 15.33 -14.23 3.18
CA TRP A 164 16.67 -14.75 2.92
C TRP A 164 17.69 -14.24 3.94
N VAL A 165 17.70 -12.95 4.25
CA VAL A 165 18.59 -12.37 5.26
C VAL A 165 18.34 -13.03 6.61
N LYS A 166 17.08 -13.15 7.04
CA LYS A 166 16.72 -13.80 8.31
C LYS A 166 17.18 -15.26 8.36
N LYS A 167 17.01 -16.02 7.27
CA LYS A 167 17.50 -17.41 7.20
C LYS A 167 19.01 -17.50 7.31
N TYR A 168 19.72 -16.60 6.65
CA TYR A 168 21.17 -16.53 6.73
C TYR A 168 21.64 -16.26 8.18
N GLU A 169 20.99 -15.35 8.89
CA GLU A 169 21.32 -15.06 10.30
C GLU A 169 21.06 -16.24 11.23
N GLU A 170 19.97 -16.99 11.00
CA GLU A 170 19.58 -18.11 11.86
C GLU A 170 20.38 -19.40 11.57
N TYR A 171 20.75 -19.65 10.31
CA TYR A 171 21.22 -20.96 9.84
C TYR A 171 22.46 -20.90 8.92
N GLY A 172 23.06 -19.73 8.72
CA GLY A 172 24.23 -19.55 7.87
C GLY A 172 23.94 -19.63 6.36
N SER A 173 24.99 -19.61 5.55
CA SER A 173 24.91 -19.52 4.08
C SER A 173 24.24 -20.70 3.41
N GLU A 174 24.35 -21.91 3.97
CA GLU A 174 23.76 -23.15 3.43
C GLU A 174 22.22 -23.09 3.38
N SER A 175 21.62 -22.31 4.28
CA SER A 175 20.16 -22.14 4.41
C SER A 175 19.50 -21.37 3.25
N LEU A 176 20.31 -20.70 2.43
CA LEU A 176 19.86 -19.95 1.25
C LEU A 176 19.54 -20.86 0.05
N SER A 177 19.89 -22.15 0.14
CA SER A 177 19.59 -23.17 -0.88
C SER A 177 18.08 -23.47 -0.98
N ASP A 178 17.59 -23.72 -2.20
CA ASP A 178 16.19 -24.06 -2.44
C ASP A 178 15.96 -25.57 -2.28
N GLN A 179 15.30 -25.97 -1.20
CA GLN A 179 15.00 -27.37 -0.90
C GLN A 179 13.54 -27.76 -1.18
N ARG A 180 12.74 -26.92 -1.84
CA ARG A 180 11.32 -27.22 -2.08
C ARG A 180 11.14 -28.18 -3.27
N GLY A 181 10.57 -29.36 -3.02
CA GLY A 181 9.97 -30.22 -4.05
C GLY A 181 10.89 -31.21 -4.78
N LYS A 182 12.11 -31.50 -4.32
CA LYS A 182 12.95 -32.59 -4.86
C LYS A 182 13.50 -33.50 -3.77
N ARG A 183 13.15 -34.79 -3.85
CA ARG A 183 14.11 -35.88 -3.62
C ARG A 183 15.13 -35.82 -4.77
N LYS A 184 16.31 -35.23 -4.60
CA LYS A 184 17.48 -35.46 -5.47
C LYS A 184 18.78 -35.35 -4.65
N SER A 185 19.65 -36.30 -4.91
CA SER A 185 20.95 -36.62 -4.30
C SER A 185 22.00 -35.50 -4.45
N PRO A 186 23.09 -35.54 -3.65
CA PRO A 186 23.88 -34.37 -3.28
C PRO A 186 24.71 -33.86 -4.45
N ASN A 187 24.31 -32.71 -4.98
CA ASN A 187 25.31 -31.74 -5.42
C ASN A 187 25.55 -30.84 -4.21
N GLU A 188 26.21 -31.41 -3.21
CA GLU A 188 26.83 -30.63 -2.15
C GLU A 188 27.83 -29.70 -2.84
N MET A 189 27.72 -28.39 -2.62
CA MET A 189 28.81 -27.46 -2.95
C MET A 189 30.10 -28.07 -2.42
N SER A 190 31.19 -27.97 -3.19
CA SER A 190 32.51 -28.32 -2.65
C SER A 190 32.75 -27.51 -1.39
N GLU A 191 33.40 -28.09 -0.38
CA GLU A 191 33.79 -27.37 0.85
C GLU A 191 34.49 -26.04 0.54
N THR A 192 35.22 -25.97 -0.57
CA THR A 192 35.87 -24.75 -1.08
C THR A 192 34.87 -23.66 -1.52
N GLU A 193 33.76 -24.03 -2.15
CA GLU A 193 32.70 -23.10 -2.58
C GLU A 193 31.89 -22.60 -1.38
N LYS A 194 31.63 -23.48 -0.40
CA LYS A 194 30.98 -23.09 0.86
C LYS A 194 31.81 -22.05 1.61
N LEU A 195 33.12 -22.30 1.73
CA LEU A 195 34.07 -21.38 2.35
C LEU A 195 34.11 -20.04 1.62
N ALA A 196 34.13 -20.04 0.28
CA ALA A 196 34.11 -18.80 -0.50
C ALA A 196 32.83 -17.97 -0.27
N VAL A 197 31.67 -18.63 -0.19
CA VAL A 197 30.39 -17.97 0.12
C VAL A 197 30.39 -17.38 1.53
N GLN A 198 30.89 -18.13 2.51
CA GLN A 198 30.97 -17.66 3.89
C GLN A 198 31.94 -16.49 4.03
N LEU A 199 33.11 -16.55 3.38
CA LEU A 199 34.07 -15.46 3.33
C LEU A 199 33.45 -14.18 2.75
N LYS A 200 32.71 -14.29 1.65
CA LYS A 200 32.03 -13.15 1.03
C LYS A 200 31.02 -12.47 1.96
N LEU A 201 30.27 -13.25 2.73
CA LEU A 201 29.28 -12.72 3.66
C LEU A 201 29.94 -12.10 4.91
N LEU A 202 30.99 -12.74 5.43
CA LEU A 202 31.81 -12.21 6.52
C LEU A 202 32.54 -10.93 6.13
N GLU A 203 32.98 -10.81 4.88
CA GLU A 203 33.61 -9.60 4.36
C GLU A 203 32.61 -8.44 4.27
N ALA A 204 31.37 -8.71 3.82
CA ALA A 204 30.30 -7.72 3.80
C ALA A 204 29.97 -7.20 5.21
N GLU A 205 29.91 -8.09 6.19
CA GLU A 205 29.68 -7.73 7.59
C GLU A 205 30.84 -6.95 8.20
N ASN A 206 32.08 -7.37 7.96
CA ASN A 206 33.27 -6.63 8.38
C ASN A 206 33.31 -5.22 7.78
N ASN A 207 32.96 -5.07 6.50
CA ASN A 207 32.90 -3.77 5.86
C ASN A 207 31.83 -2.88 6.50
N ARG A 208 30.66 -3.43 6.85
CA ARG A 208 29.63 -2.70 7.60
C ARG A 208 30.13 -2.24 8.96
N LEU A 209 30.74 -3.13 9.74
CA LEU A 209 31.29 -2.84 11.06
C LEU A 209 32.43 -1.81 11.02
N LYS A 210 33.27 -1.85 9.97
CA LYS A 210 34.30 -0.83 9.74
C LYS A 210 33.68 0.54 9.50
N MET A 211 32.67 0.64 8.63
CA MET A 211 31.96 1.90 8.38
C MET A 211 31.28 2.44 9.64
N GLU A 212 30.68 1.57 10.47
CA GLU A 212 30.09 1.94 11.75
C GLU A 212 31.13 2.46 12.74
N ASN A 213 32.27 1.77 12.89
CA ASN A 213 33.38 2.22 13.72
C ASN A 213 33.97 3.55 13.26
N ASP A 214 34.14 3.75 11.95
CA ASP A 214 34.65 5.00 11.40
C ASP A 214 33.68 6.16 11.64
N PHE A 215 32.38 5.90 11.56
CA PHE A 215 31.35 6.88 11.91
C PHE A 215 31.42 7.26 13.40
N LEU A 216 31.52 6.28 14.30
CA LEU A 216 31.65 6.53 15.74
C LEU A 216 32.91 7.32 16.09
N LYS A 217 34.05 6.99 15.48
CA LYS A 217 35.31 7.75 15.68
C LYS A 217 35.17 9.21 15.26
N LYS A 218 34.49 9.49 14.15
CA LYS A 218 34.21 10.87 13.71
C LYS A 218 33.26 11.59 14.67
N LEU A 219 32.29 10.89 15.24
CA LEU A 219 31.39 11.46 16.25
C LEU A 219 32.16 11.87 17.52
N ASP A 220 32.98 10.97 18.05
CA ASP A 220 33.86 11.22 19.21
C ASP A 220 34.79 12.40 18.97
N GLU A 221 35.37 12.51 17.77
CA GLU A 221 36.27 13.62 17.42
C GLU A 221 35.55 14.97 17.41
N ILE A 222 34.29 15.01 16.96
CA ILE A 222 33.46 16.23 16.99
C ILE A 222 33.10 16.60 18.43
N GLU A 223 32.77 15.62 19.26
CA GLU A 223 32.42 15.85 20.66
C GLU A 223 33.61 16.32 21.49
N ARG A 224 34.82 15.81 21.24
CA ARG A 224 36.06 16.27 21.91
C ARG A 224 36.55 17.65 21.46
N ARG A 225 36.05 18.16 20.32
CA ARG A 225 36.35 19.51 19.80
C ARG A 225 35.37 20.58 20.31
N ARG A 226 34.32 20.20 21.04
CA ARG A 226 33.43 21.10 21.78
C ARG A 226 33.93 21.32 23.20
#